data_AF-A0A352IBP5-F1
#
_entry.id   AF-A0A352IBP5-F1
#
_cell.length_a   1.000
_cell.length_b   1.000
_cell.length_c   1.000
_cell.angle_alpha   90.00
_cell.angle_beta   90.00
_cell.angle_gamma   90.00
#
_symmetry.space_group_name_H-M   'P 1'
#
loop_
_entity.id
_entity.type
_entity.pdbx_description
1 polymer ?
#
loop_
_entity_poly.entity_id
_entity_poly.type
_entity_poly.pdbx_seq_one_letter_code
_entity_poly.pdbx_strand_id
1 'polypeptide(L)'
;MSREDFERCTPFEFYKAWERWAEAKRDAERNEWERTRVLALFAISPYTKGNVRAHDILPFPWDEEQKEEREEVSKEEFNARFEAAKKRYGLK
;
A
#
# COMPACT_ATOMS: atom_id res chain seq x y z
N MET A 1 -14.01 -2.01 9.49
CA MET A 1 -14.71 -0.87 10.14
C MET A 1 -16.20 -1.17 10.09
N SER A 2 -16.91 -1.05 11.21
CA SER A 2 -18.36 -1.21 11.22
C SER A 2 -19.05 0.02 10.62
N ARG A 3 -20.35 -0.06 10.35
CA ARG A 3 -21.14 1.09 9.89
C ARG A 3 -21.17 2.22 10.93
N GLU A 4 -21.31 1.89 12.20
CA GLU A 4 -21.37 2.88 13.29
C GLU A 4 -20.03 3.62 13.42
N ASP A 5 -18.91 2.91 13.29
CA ASP A 5 -17.57 3.52 13.30
C ASP A 5 -17.39 4.50 12.12
N PHE A 6 -17.93 4.14 10.95
CA PHE A 6 -17.87 4.99 9.76
C PHE A 6 -18.71 6.26 9.90
N GLU A 7 -19.93 6.14 10.40
CA GLU A 7 -20.81 7.31 10.57
C GLU A 7 -20.30 8.30 11.63
N ARG A 8 -19.42 7.85 12.54
CA ARG A 8 -18.83 8.66 13.61
C ARG A 8 -17.43 9.19 13.29
N CYS A 9 -16.77 8.70 12.24
CA CYS A 9 -15.41 9.12 11.94
C CYS A 9 -15.38 10.47 11.23
N THR A 10 -14.37 11.27 11.55
CA THR A 10 -14.05 12.46 10.76
C THR A 10 -13.50 12.03 9.39
N PRO A 11 -13.64 12.85 8.34
CA PRO A 11 -13.06 12.55 7.03
C PRO A 11 -11.56 12.22 7.08
N PHE A 12 -10.82 12.86 7.98
CA PHE A 12 -9.41 12.57 8.21
C PHE A 12 -9.18 11.18 8.84
N GLU A 13 -9.95 10.80 9.85
CA GLU A 13 -9.86 9.47 10.46
C GLU A 13 -10.22 8.36 9.46
N PHE A 14 -11.24 8.60 8.64
CA PHE A 14 -11.56 7.70 7.53
C PHE A 14 -10.38 7.57 6.56
N TYR A 15 -9.79 8.70 6.15
CA TYR A 15 -8.63 8.70 5.25
C TYR A 15 -7.46 7.89 5.80
N LYS A 16 -7.10 8.09 7.09
CA LYS A 16 -6.04 7.31 7.73
C LYS A 16 -6.39 5.82 7.84
N ALA A 17 -7.64 5.48 8.15
CA ALA A 17 -8.09 4.09 8.20
C ALA A 17 -8.00 3.42 6.82
N TRP A 18 -8.43 4.13 5.77
CA TRP A 18 -8.32 3.67 4.38
C TRP A 18 -6.87 3.51 3.94
N GLU A 19 -6.01 4.47 4.25
CA GLU A 19 -4.58 4.42 3.92
C GLU A 19 -3.92 3.17 4.52
N ARG A 20 -4.17 2.90 5.81
CA ARG A 20 -3.65 1.70 6.48
C ARG A 20 -4.20 0.40 5.92
N TRP A 21 -5.48 0.37 5.56
CA TRP A 21 -6.06 -0.78 4.88
C TRP A 21 -5.41 -1.02 3.50
N ALA A 22 -5.20 0.05 2.72
CA ALA A 22 -4.59 -0.04 1.40
C ALA A 22 -3.11 -0.46 1.49
N GLU A 23 -2.39 -0.03 2.53
CA GLU A 23 -1.03 -0.49 2.85
C GLU A 23 -1.03 -1.98 3.19
N ALA A 24 -1.85 -2.42 4.14
CA ALA A 24 -1.95 -3.83 4.52
C ALA A 24 -2.30 -4.74 3.33
N LYS A 25 -3.16 -4.27 2.41
CA LYS A 25 -3.50 -5.00 1.18
C LYS A 25 -2.30 -5.11 0.23
N ARG A 26 -1.56 -4.01 0.02
CA ARG A 26 -0.33 -4.01 -0.79
C ARG A 26 0.73 -4.94 -0.18
N ASP A 27 0.90 -4.92 1.13
CA ASP A 27 1.86 -5.79 1.83
C ASP A 27 1.47 -7.27 1.71
N ALA A 28 0.17 -7.58 1.81
CA ALA A 28 -0.31 -8.94 1.61
C ALA A 28 -0.01 -9.45 0.19
N GLU A 29 -0.28 -8.63 -0.84
CA GLU A 29 0.03 -8.97 -2.23
C GLU A 29 1.53 -9.14 -2.44
N ARG A 30 2.36 -8.23 -1.91
CA ARG A 30 3.83 -8.36 -1.97
C ARG A 30 4.29 -9.66 -1.32
N ASN A 31 3.77 -10.00 -0.14
CA ASN A 31 4.10 -11.25 0.56
C ASN A 31 3.72 -12.51 -0.24
N GLU A 32 2.59 -12.49 -0.95
CA GLU A 32 2.21 -13.58 -1.85
C GLU A 32 3.21 -13.75 -3.00
N TRP A 33 3.68 -12.65 -3.57
CA TRP A 33 4.71 -12.66 -4.60
C TRP A 33 6.08 -13.10 -4.06
N GLU A 34 6.47 -12.69 -2.85
CA GLU A 34 7.70 -13.17 -2.21
C GLU A 34 7.67 -14.69 -1.98
N ARG A 35 6.54 -15.23 -1.50
CA ARG A 35 6.37 -16.67 -1.33
C ARG A 35 6.45 -17.41 -2.66
N THR A 36 5.85 -16.85 -3.71
CA THR A 36 5.94 -17.36 -5.08
C THR A 36 7.39 -17.36 -5.58
N ARG A 37 8.15 -16.30 -5.30
CA ARG A 37 9.56 -16.15 -5.66
C ARG A 37 10.43 -17.25 -5.02
N VAL A 38 10.20 -17.55 -3.75
CA VAL A 38 10.88 -18.64 -3.03
C VAL A 38 10.51 -20.00 -3.61
N LEU A 39 9.24 -20.24 -3.94
CA LEU A 39 8.81 -21.49 -4.58
C LEU A 39 9.48 -21.66 -5.95
N ALA A 40 9.53 -20.60 -6.76
CA ALA A 40 10.20 -20.61 -8.05
C ALA A 40 11.70 -20.91 -7.91
N LEU A 41 12.38 -20.34 -6.91
CA LEU A 41 13.77 -20.65 -6.59
C LEU A 41 13.98 -22.16 -6.37
N PHE A 42 13.14 -22.80 -5.55
CA PHE A 42 13.27 -24.23 -5.32
C PHE A 42 12.96 -25.08 -6.57
N ALA A 43 12.03 -24.63 -7.41
CA ALA A 43 11.70 -25.33 -8.65
C ALA A 43 12.84 -25.27 -9.68
N ILE A 44 13.53 -24.13 -9.80
CA ILE A 44 14.59 -23.96 -10.79
C ILE A 44 15.99 -24.36 -10.28
N SER A 45 16.21 -24.33 -8.97
CA SER A 45 17.52 -24.56 -8.33
C SER A 45 18.26 -25.81 -8.85
N PRO A 46 17.61 -26.97 -9.08
CA PRO A 46 18.29 -28.16 -9.62
C PRO A 46 18.87 -27.98 -11.03
N TYR A 47 18.38 -26.99 -11.79
CA TYR A 47 18.72 -26.75 -13.19
C TYR A 47 19.59 -25.51 -13.39
N THR A 48 19.84 -24.74 -12.33
CA THR A 48 20.68 -23.53 -12.38
C THR A 48 22.12 -23.83 -11.97
N LYS A 49 23.09 -23.21 -12.65
CA LYS A 49 24.50 -23.26 -12.24
C LYS A 49 24.80 -22.06 -11.33
N GLY A 50 25.34 -22.31 -10.14
CA GLY A 50 25.73 -21.27 -9.19
C GLY A 50 24.65 -20.95 -8.15
N ASN A 51 24.94 -19.96 -7.31
CA ASN A 51 24.05 -19.55 -6.23
C ASN A 51 23.10 -18.45 -6.72
N VAL A 52 21.91 -18.84 -7.19
CA VAL A 52 20.85 -17.92 -7.63
C VAL A 52 20.05 -17.48 -6.40
N ARG A 53 19.83 -16.17 -6.22
CA ARG A 53 18.97 -15.66 -5.15
C ARG A 53 17.55 -15.52 -5.66
N ALA A 54 16.57 -15.57 -4.75
CA ALA A 54 15.16 -15.41 -5.11
C ALA A 54 14.93 -14.12 -5.94
N HIS A 55 15.56 -13.01 -5.54
CA HIS A 55 15.42 -11.69 -6.18
C HIS A 55 16.01 -11.63 -7.60
N ASP A 56 16.79 -12.63 -8.01
CA ASP A 56 17.34 -12.71 -9.37
C ASP A 56 16.35 -13.40 -10.35
N ILE A 57 15.30 -14.08 -9.85
CA ILE A 57 14.36 -14.90 -10.65
C ILE A 57 13.13 -14.12 -11.12
N LEU A 58 12.58 -13.29 -10.23
CA LEU A 58 11.42 -12.43 -10.51
C LEU A 58 11.71 -11.06 -9.87
N PRO A 59 12.33 -10.13 -10.62
CA PRO A 59 12.52 -8.77 -10.14
C PRO A 59 11.17 -8.05 -10.11
N PHE A 60 10.82 -7.46 -8.97
CA PHE A 60 9.59 -6.70 -8.80
C PHE A 60 9.89 -5.21 -8.61
N PRO A 61 8.92 -4.31 -8.89
CA PRO A 61 9.12 -2.87 -8.79
C PRO A 61 9.56 -2.37 -7.40
N TRP A 62 9.26 -3.14 -6.35
CA TRP A 62 9.61 -2.79 -4.96
C TRP A 62 10.95 -3.33 -4.47
N ASP A 63 11.70 -4.05 -5.31
CA ASP A 63 13.05 -4.51 -4.96
C ASP A 63 14.06 -3.35 -5.02
N GLU A 64 13.78 -2.32 -5.81
CA GLU A 64 14.52 -1.06 -5.79
C GLU A 64 14.00 -0.18 -4.64
N GLU A 65 14.90 0.58 -3.99
CA GLU A 65 14.50 1.57 -2.97
C GLU A 65 13.65 2.68 -3.62
N GLN A 66 12.35 2.41 -3.76
CA GLN A 66 11.38 3.44 -4.05
C GLN A 66 11.10 4.16 -2.73
N LYS A 67 11.71 5.35 -2.56
CA LYS A 67 11.19 6.32 -1.61
C LYS A 67 9.80 6.72 -2.12
N GLU A 68 8.77 6.02 -1.67
CA GLU A 68 7.41 6.56 -1.77
C GLU A 68 7.42 7.87 -0.98
N GLU A 69 7.51 9.01 -1.68
CA GLU A 69 7.26 10.32 -1.11
C GLU A 69 5.78 10.38 -0.73
N ARG A 70 5.46 9.85 0.45
CA ARG A 70 4.14 10.01 1.03
C ARG A 70 4.05 11.43 1.56
N GLU A 71 3.17 12.24 0.98
CA GLU A 71 2.80 13.51 1.58
C GLU A 71 2.18 13.23 2.95
N GLU A 72 2.91 13.56 4.02
CA GLU A 72 2.35 13.60 5.37
C GLU A 72 1.44 14.82 5.49
N VAL A 73 0.19 14.66 5.06
CA VAL A 73 -0.82 15.73 5.17
C VAL A 73 -1.27 15.82 6.63
N SER A 74 -1.10 17.00 7.23
CA SER A 74 -1.62 17.27 8.58
C SER A 74 -3.15 17.21 8.61
N LYS A 75 -3.73 16.95 9.79
CA LYS A 75 -5.19 16.94 9.96
C LYS A 75 -5.84 18.26 9.54
N GLU A 76 -5.17 19.38 9.85
CA GLU A 76 -5.64 20.73 9.53
C GLU A 76 -5.66 20.98 8.02
N GLU A 77 -4.57 20.61 7.34
CA GLU A 77 -4.47 20.75 5.89
C GLU A 77 -5.45 19.84 5.16
N PHE A 78 -5.61 18.60 5.62
CA PHE A 78 -6.59 17.67 5.05
C PHE A 78 -8.01 18.22 5.16
N ASN A 79 -8.38 18.74 6.32
CA ASN A 79 -9.69 19.36 6.53
C ASN A 79 -9.89 20.60 5.64
N ALA A 80 -8.85 21.43 5.46
CA ALA A 80 -8.92 22.56 4.55
C ALA A 80 -9.13 22.13 3.09
N ARG A 81 -8.41 21.08 2.63
CA ARG A 81 -8.61 20.48 1.30
C ARG A 81 -10.04 19.93 1.14
N PHE A 82 -10.57 19.29 2.18
CA PHE A 82 -11.93 18.76 2.20
C PHE A 82 -13.00 19.86 2.11
N GLU A 83 -12.89 20.93 2.91
CA GLU A 83 -13.81 22.07 2.87
C GLU A 83 -13.78 22.80 1.53
N ALA A 84 -12.59 22.95 0.93
CA ALA A 84 -12.46 23.51 -0.41
C ALA A 84 -13.17 22.63 -1.47
N ALA A 85 -13.06 21.31 -1.35
CA ALA A 85 -13.76 20.37 -2.22
C ALA A 85 -15.29 20.46 -2.04
N LYS A 86 -15.80 20.50 -0.80
CA LYS A 86 -17.24 20.68 -0.53
C LYS A 86 -17.80 21.91 -1.24
N LYS A 87 -17.12 23.06 -1.10
CA LYS A 87 -17.48 24.32 -1.77
C LYS A 87 -17.48 24.20 -3.29
N ARG A 88 -16.45 23.56 -3.87
CA ARG A 88 -16.34 23.36 -5.32
C ARG A 88 -17.51 22.55 -5.90
N TYR A 89 -18.00 21.56 -5.16
CA TYR A 89 -19.10 20.69 -5.60
C TYR A 89 -20.48 21.13 -5.10
N GLY A 90 -20.60 22.31 -4.49
CA GLY A 90 -21.88 22.85 -4.02
C GLY A 90 -22.51 22.07 -2.85
N LEU A 91 -21.70 21.26 -2.15
CA LEU A 91 -22.12 20.52 -0.96
C LEU A 91 -22.04 21.46 0.24
N LYS A 92 -23.18 21.68 0.91
CA LYS A 92 -23.23 22.43 2.18
C LYS A 92 -22.57 21.65 3.31
#